data_AF-A0A6C0JM83-F1
#
_entry.id   AF-A0A6C0JM83-F1
#
_cell.length_a   1.000
_cell.length_b   1.000
_cell.length_c   1.000
_cell.angle_alpha   90.00
_cell.angle_beta   90.00
_cell.angle_gamma   90.00
#
_symmetry.space_group_name_H-M   'P 1'
#
loop_
_entity.id
_entity.type
_entity.pdbx_description
1 polymer ?
#
loop_
_entity_poly.entity_id
_entity_poly.type
_entity_poly.pdbx_seq_one_letter_code
_entity_poly.pdbx_strand_id
1 'polypeptide(L)'
;MENNTKMSLNKTNLNKWVEQGKTIPICINEGCENNVAIRHWSAQGDPSLKTECSRCADARKRNKNIDGITFHKKKYCENKDGILGFICPMDKERYSEFPSDIYHMDHLDGNHHNNSLDNLKTFCAICHTRKGKESDDFNAFKSSSRIHKV
;
A
#
# COMPACT_ATOMS: atom_id res chain seq x y z
N MET A 1 -7.49 -41.76 12.36
CA MET A 1 -7.83 -41.23 11.03
C MET A 1 -7.39 -39.77 11.03
N GLU A 2 -6.32 -39.44 10.31
CA GLU A 2 -5.72 -38.11 10.30
C GLU A 2 -6.64 -37.09 9.62
N ASN A 3 -6.93 -35.99 10.33
CA ASN A 3 -7.68 -34.85 9.81
C ASN A 3 -6.83 -34.12 8.76
N ASN A 4 -7.02 -34.47 7.49
CA ASN A 4 -6.39 -33.81 6.36
C ASN A 4 -6.98 -32.40 6.18
N THR A 5 -6.49 -31.44 6.96
CA THR A 5 -6.98 -30.07 6.97
C THR A 5 -6.40 -29.35 5.76
N LYS A 6 -7.21 -29.23 4.69
CA LYS A 6 -6.83 -28.57 3.45
C LYS A 6 -6.43 -27.11 3.74
N MET A 7 -5.17 -26.76 3.48
CA MET A 7 -4.67 -25.40 3.65
C MET A 7 -5.46 -24.39 2.82
N SER A 8 -5.64 -23.17 3.35
CA SER A 8 -6.27 -22.08 2.60
C SER A 8 -5.41 -21.67 1.41
N LEU A 9 -6.06 -21.21 0.33
CA LEU A 9 -5.36 -20.73 -0.87
C LEU A 9 -4.33 -19.64 -0.54
N ASN A 10 -4.65 -18.76 0.40
CA ASN A 10 -3.73 -17.71 0.84
C ASN A 10 -2.48 -18.29 1.51
N LYS A 11 -2.64 -19.28 2.40
CA LYS A 11 -1.50 -19.95 3.05
C LYS A 11 -0.64 -20.70 2.03
N THR A 12 -1.27 -21.37 1.06
CA THR A 12 -0.55 -22.06 -0.03
C THR A 12 0.28 -21.09 -0.87
N ASN A 13 -0.29 -19.95 -1.28
CA ASN A 13 0.44 -18.95 -2.07
C ASN A 13 1.56 -18.29 -1.26
N LEU A 14 1.34 -18.02 0.03
CA LEU A 14 2.37 -17.48 0.91
C LEU A 14 3.56 -18.44 1.06
N ASN A 15 3.30 -19.74 1.22
CA ASN A 15 4.37 -20.72 1.30
C ASN A 15 5.20 -20.74 0.01
N LYS A 16 4.56 -20.76 -1.17
CA LYS A 16 5.27 -20.67 -2.47
C LYS A 16 6.10 -19.40 -2.60
N TRP A 17 5.60 -18.27 -2.13
CA TRP A 17 6.32 -17.00 -2.13
C TRP A 17 7.60 -17.08 -1.28
N VAL A 18 7.50 -17.66 -0.09
CA VAL A 18 8.64 -17.84 0.82
C VAL A 18 9.62 -18.88 0.29
N GLU A 19 9.16 -19.97 -0.33
CA GLU A 19 10.00 -20.97 -1.00
C GLU A 19 10.84 -20.37 -2.15
N GLN A 20 10.34 -19.30 -2.79
CA GLN A 20 11.10 -18.51 -3.78
C GLN A 20 12.12 -17.56 -3.15
N GLY A 21 12.32 -17.59 -1.82
CA GLY A 21 13.24 -16.71 -1.10
C GLY A 21 12.73 -15.28 -0.92
N LYS A 22 11.43 -15.02 -1.17
CA LYS A 22 10.84 -13.70 -1.06
C LYS A 22 10.18 -13.49 0.30
N THR A 23 10.13 -12.24 0.73
CA THR A 23 9.54 -11.85 2.02
C THR A 23 8.33 -10.94 1.81
N ILE A 24 7.49 -10.82 2.84
CA ILE A 24 6.43 -9.80 2.89
C ILE A 24 7.01 -8.60 3.64
N PRO A 25 6.88 -7.36 3.11
CA PRO A 25 7.37 -6.17 3.79
C PRO A 25 6.74 -5.96 5.16
N ILE A 26 7.44 -5.25 6.03
CA ILE A 26 6.94 -4.85 7.35
C ILE A 26 6.01 -3.64 7.19
N CYS A 27 5.05 -3.51 8.11
CA CYS A 27 4.15 -2.37 8.24
C CYS A 27 4.90 -1.04 8.25
N ILE A 28 4.40 -0.04 7.51
CA ILE A 28 5.06 1.28 7.41
C ILE A 28 5.01 2.08 8.71
N ASN A 29 4.05 1.79 9.59
CA ASN A 29 3.86 2.58 10.81
C ASN A 29 4.97 2.27 11.81
N GLU A 30 5.63 3.32 12.29
CA GLU A 30 6.71 3.24 13.26
C GLU A 30 6.24 2.53 14.53
N GLY A 31 7.10 1.65 15.06
CA GLY A 31 6.79 0.79 16.22
C GLY A 31 5.98 -0.46 15.88
N CYS A 32 5.68 -0.74 14.60
CA CYS A 32 4.98 -1.95 14.19
C CYS A 32 5.87 -2.92 13.39
N GLU A 33 6.10 -4.12 13.93
CA GLU A 33 6.93 -5.16 13.29
C GLU A 33 6.11 -6.19 12.49
N ASN A 34 4.78 -6.01 12.43
CA ASN A 34 3.93 -6.94 11.68
C ASN A 34 4.14 -6.80 10.18
N ASN A 35 4.07 -7.92 9.45
CA ASN A 35 4.00 -7.90 8.00
C ASN A 35 2.77 -7.10 7.50
N VAL A 36 2.93 -6.44 6.36
CA VAL A 36 1.82 -5.78 5.68
C VAL A 36 0.71 -6.77 5.32
N ALA A 37 -0.53 -6.27 5.29
CA ALA A 37 -1.66 -7.12 4.94
C ALA A 37 -1.67 -7.44 3.45
N ILE A 38 -1.78 -8.73 3.12
CA ILE A 38 -2.04 -9.20 1.76
C ILE A 38 -3.54 -9.02 1.48
N ARG A 39 -3.89 -8.28 0.43
CA ARG A 39 -5.29 -8.09 -0.01
C ARG A 39 -5.78 -9.31 -0.79
N HIS A 40 -4.99 -9.73 -1.76
CA HIS A 40 -5.24 -10.87 -2.64
C HIS A 40 -3.92 -11.25 -3.34
N TRP A 41 -3.97 -12.30 -4.16
CA TRP A 41 -2.86 -12.76 -4.98
C TRP A 41 -3.22 -12.58 -6.46
N SER A 42 -2.26 -12.13 -7.27
CA SER A 42 -2.40 -12.12 -8.72
C SER A 42 -2.41 -13.55 -9.27
N ALA A 43 -2.84 -13.72 -10.53
CA ALA A 43 -2.78 -15.01 -11.20
C ALA A 43 -1.35 -15.53 -11.36
N GLN A 44 -0.37 -14.62 -11.35
CA GLN A 44 1.07 -14.90 -11.43
C GLN A 44 1.68 -15.27 -10.07
N GLY A 45 0.89 -15.23 -8.98
CA GLY A 45 1.36 -15.52 -7.63
C GLY A 45 2.08 -14.36 -6.95
N ASP A 46 1.89 -13.13 -7.43
CA ASP A 46 2.40 -11.90 -6.82
C ASP A 46 1.37 -11.34 -5.81
N PRO A 47 1.71 -11.11 -4.54
CA PRO A 47 0.76 -10.59 -3.56
C PRO A 47 0.44 -9.11 -3.79
N SER A 48 -0.86 -8.79 -3.84
CA SER A 48 -1.32 -7.40 -3.75
C SER A 48 -1.25 -6.95 -2.28
N LEU A 49 -0.30 -6.07 -1.99
CA LEU A 49 -0.01 -5.63 -0.63
C LEU A 49 -0.75 -4.33 -0.25
N LYS A 50 -1.08 -4.19 1.03
CA LYS A 50 -1.26 -2.86 1.64
C LYS A 50 0.12 -2.33 2.05
N THR A 51 0.17 -1.06 2.45
CA THR A 51 1.35 -0.47 3.09
C THR A 51 1.37 -0.69 4.61
N GLU A 52 0.23 -1.10 5.16
CA GLU A 52 0.00 -1.32 6.60
C GLU A 52 -0.41 -2.77 6.86
N CYS A 53 -0.12 -3.28 8.05
CA CYS A 53 -0.77 -4.49 8.57
C CYS A 53 -2.27 -4.23 8.82
N SER A 54 -3.10 -5.28 8.91
CA SER A 54 -4.55 -5.14 9.08
C SER A 54 -4.92 -4.39 10.36
N ARG A 55 -4.24 -4.68 11.49
CA ARG A 55 -4.45 -4.01 12.78
C ARG A 55 -4.27 -2.50 12.67
N CYS A 56 -3.16 -2.07 12.07
CA CYS A 56 -2.86 -0.66 11.88
C CYS A 56 -3.85 0.02 10.92
N ALA A 57 -4.11 -0.60 9.77
CA ALA A 57 -5.04 -0.04 8.78
C ALA A 57 -6.43 0.18 9.36
N ASP A 58 -6.93 -0.77 10.16
CA ASP A 58 -8.26 -0.68 10.77
C ASP A 58 -8.30 0.34 11.91
N ALA A 59 -7.26 0.40 12.74
CA ALA A 59 -7.15 1.41 13.79
C ALA A 59 -7.13 2.82 13.19
N ARG A 60 -6.32 3.05 12.15
CA ARG A 60 -6.27 4.33 11.44
C ARG A 60 -7.63 4.74 10.88
N LYS A 61 -8.34 3.82 10.20
CA LYS A 61 -9.68 4.09 9.64
C LYS A 61 -10.72 4.40 10.70
N ARG A 62 -10.60 3.78 11.89
CA ARG A 62 -11.50 3.99 13.03
C ARG A 62 -11.03 5.11 13.97
N ASN A 63 -9.97 5.84 13.61
CA ASN A 63 -9.34 6.85 14.44
C ASN A 63 -9.00 6.35 15.86
N LYS A 64 -8.53 5.10 15.97
CA LYS A 64 -8.12 4.48 17.22
C LYS A 64 -6.61 4.59 17.39
N ASN A 65 -6.20 5.03 18.58
CA ASN A 65 -4.79 5.01 18.96
C ASN A 65 -4.35 3.56 19.27
N ILE A 66 -3.09 3.25 18.99
CA ILE A 66 -2.43 2.03 19.42
C ILE A 66 -1.14 2.43 20.13
N ASP A 67 -1.00 2.02 21.38
CA ASP A 67 0.20 2.33 22.18
C ASP A 67 1.47 1.85 21.48
N GLY A 68 2.46 2.74 21.42
CA GLY A 68 3.76 2.48 20.78
C GLY A 68 3.75 2.54 19.25
N ILE A 69 2.63 2.89 18.59
CA ILE A 69 2.56 2.98 17.14
C ILE A 69 2.32 4.42 16.68
N THR A 70 3.16 4.90 15.76
CA THR A 70 2.96 6.18 15.06
C THR A 70 2.50 5.95 13.63
N PHE A 71 1.33 6.47 13.26
CA PHE A 71 0.79 6.32 11.90
C PHE A 71 1.58 7.17 10.89
N HIS A 72 2.06 6.53 9.81
CA HIS A 72 2.83 7.21 8.77
C HIS A 72 1.96 8.12 7.89
N LYS A 73 0.76 7.64 7.53
CA LYS A 73 -0.18 8.35 6.63
C LYS A 73 -0.47 9.76 7.14
N LYS A 74 -0.21 10.76 6.30
CA LYS A 74 -0.47 12.16 6.62
C LYS A 74 -1.91 12.56 6.32
N LYS A 75 -2.32 13.72 6.85
CA LYS A 75 -3.60 14.38 6.55
C LYS A 75 -3.42 15.52 5.53
N TYR A 76 -2.32 15.51 4.79
CA TYR A 76 -1.97 16.50 3.77
C TYR A 76 -1.25 15.82 2.60
N CYS A 77 -1.18 16.52 1.46
CA CYS A 77 -0.46 16.05 0.29
C CYS A 77 1.03 16.39 0.39
N GLU A 78 1.91 15.40 0.28
CA GLU A 78 3.36 15.58 0.28
C GLU A 78 3.90 16.08 -1.07
N ASN A 79 3.08 16.06 -2.13
CA ASN A 79 3.43 16.69 -3.41
C ASN A 79 3.22 18.22 -3.43
N LYS A 80 3.08 18.85 -2.26
CA LYS A 80 2.90 20.29 -2.10
C LYS A 80 4.08 21.12 -2.65
N ASP A 81 5.27 20.53 -2.73
CA ASP A 81 6.50 21.19 -3.20
C ASP A 81 7.04 20.58 -4.50
N GLY A 82 6.25 19.75 -5.18
CA GLY A 82 6.56 19.27 -6.53
C GLY A 82 7.47 18.04 -6.62
N ILE A 83 7.49 17.17 -5.60
CA ILE A 83 8.30 15.93 -5.62
C ILE A 83 7.99 15.01 -6.81
N LEU A 84 6.79 15.11 -7.38
CA LEU A 84 6.35 14.35 -8.56
C LEU A 84 6.66 15.06 -9.89
N GLY A 85 7.45 16.14 -9.88
CA GLY A 85 7.70 16.97 -11.06
C GLY A 85 6.58 17.97 -11.39
N PHE A 86 5.54 18.03 -10.56
CA PHE A 86 4.47 19.02 -10.64
C PHE A 86 3.95 19.38 -9.25
N ILE A 87 3.52 20.63 -9.06
CA ILE A 87 3.00 21.09 -7.76
C ILE A 87 1.54 20.63 -7.60
N CYS A 88 1.21 20.12 -6.41
CA CYS A 88 -0.17 19.78 -6.05
C CYS A 88 -1.13 20.97 -6.29
N PRO A 89 -2.23 20.79 -7.04
CA PRO A 89 -3.15 21.90 -7.35
C PRO A 89 -4.09 22.26 -6.20
N MET A 90 -4.12 21.47 -5.13
CA MET A 90 -4.93 21.75 -3.96
C MET A 90 -4.24 22.80 -3.07
N ASP A 91 -5.02 23.74 -2.57
CA ASP A 91 -4.59 24.73 -1.58
C ASP A 91 -4.08 24.04 -0.30
N LYS A 92 -2.87 24.40 0.12
CA LYS A 92 -2.18 23.80 1.28
C LYS A 92 -2.88 24.13 2.59
N GLU A 93 -3.51 25.30 2.68
CA GLU A 93 -4.21 25.75 3.89
C GLU A 93 -5.52 25.00 4.13
N ARG A 94 -6.05 24.36 3.07
CA ARG A 94 -7.35 23.69 3.10
C ARG A 94 -7.27 22.18 3.29
N TYR A 95 -6.07 21.62 3.45
CA TYR A 95 -5.89 20.17 3.54
C TYR A 95 -6.69 19.52 4.67
N SER A 96 -6.85 20.21 5.79
CA SER A 96 -7.62 19.76 6.96
C SER A 96 -9.13 19.71 6.72
N GLU A 97 -9.66 20.41 5.71
CA GLU A 97 -11.09 20.41 5.36
C GLU A 97 -11.54 19.09 4.72
N PHE A 98 -10.60 18.34 4.14
CA PHE A 98 -10.92 17.14 3.37
C PHE A 98 -10.81 15.87 4.22
N PRO A 99 -11.66 14.86 3.96
CA PRO A 99 -11.61 13.59 4.70
C PRO A 99 -10.31 12.84 4.41
N SER A 100 -9.83 12.04 5.38
CA SER A 100 -8.56 11.29 5.23
C SER A 100 -8.55 10.38 4.00
N ASP A 101 -9.70 9.92 3.53
CA ASP A 101 -9.84 9.00 2.39
C ASP A 101 -9.40 9.61 1.05
N ILE A 102 -9.35 10.93 0.91
CA ILE A 102 -8.80 11.57 -0.31
C ILE A 102 -7.28 11.50 -0.37
N TYR A 103 -6.61 11.18 0.75
CA TYR A 103 -5.17 11.02 0.82
C TYR A 103 -4.83 9.53 0.72
N HIS A 104 -3.93 9.18 -0.18
CA HIS A 104 -3.48 7.81 -0.42
C HIS A 104 -1.99 7.72 -0.13
N MET A 105 -1.57 6.65 0.52
CA MET A 105 -0.14 6.33 0.57
C MET A 105 0.24 5.63 -0.72
N ASP A 106 1.33 6.07 -1.33
CA ASP A 106 1.80 5.60 -2.61
C ASP A 106 3.32 5.46 -2.63
N HIS A 107 3.82 4.54 -3.46
CA HIS A 107 5.23 4.27 -3.63
C HIS A 107 5.79 5.16 -4.74
N LEU A 108 6.83 5.94 -4.45
CA LEU A 108 7.47 6.84 -5.42
C LEU A 108 8.02 6.06 -6.62
N ASP A 109 8.64 4.91 -6.36
CA ASP A 109 9.22 4.02 -7.40
C ASP A 109 8.19 3.12 -8.10
N GLY A 110 6.92 3.15 -7.69
CA GLY A 110 5.86 2.26 -8.20
C GLY A 110 6.00 0.79 -7.79
N ASN A 111 7.01 0.42 -7.01
CA ASN A 111 7.24 -0.94 -6.54
C ASN A 111 6.55 -1.18 -5.20
N HIS A 112 5.45 -1.93 -5.23
CA HIS A 112 4.64 -2.24 -4.05
C HIS A 112 5.34 -3.11 -2.99
N HIS A 113 6.52 -3.66 -3.29
CA HIS A 113 7.34 -4.39 -2.32
C HIS A 113 8.33 -3.49 -1.57
N ASN A 114 8.61 -2.28 -2.07
CA ASN A 114 9.52 -1.33 -1.42
C ASN A 114 8.77 -0.46 -0.39
N ASN A 115 8.29 -1.07 0.69
CA ASN A 115 7.49 -0.38 1.72
C ASN A 115 8.36 0.38 2.75
N SER A 116 9.24 1.26 2.29
CA SER A 116 10.15 2.07 3.14
C SER A 116 9.61 3.49 3.36
N LEU A 117 10.04 4.15 4.45
CA LEU A 117 9.59 5.50 4.82
C LEU A 117 9.94 6.57 3.77
N ASP A 118 11.08 6.40 3.10
CA ASP A 118 11.51 7.32 2.05
C ASP A 118 10.74 7.12 0.74
N ASN A 119 10.36 5.88 0.44
CA ASN A 119 9.62 5.55 -0.78
C ASN A 119 8.11 5.81 -0.64
N LEU A 120 7.55 5.67 0.56
CA LEU A 120 6.11 5.80 0.79
C LEU A 120 5.71 7.24 1.15
N LYS A 121 4.93 7.88 0.28
CA LYS A 121 4.43 9.25 0.46
C LYS A 121 2.92 9.30 0.45
N THR A 122 2.36 10.31 1.11
CA THR A 122 0.92 10.59 1.16
C THR A 122 0.57 11.61 0.08
N PHE A 123 -0.21 11.20 -0.92
CA PHE A 123 -0.69 12.06 -1.99
C PHE A 123 -2.20 12.21 -1.96
N CYS A 124 -2.71 13.39 -2.29
CA CYS A 124 -4.15 13.54 -2.54
C CYS A 124 -4.57 12.76 -3.80
N ALA A 125 -5.86 12.46 -3.92
CA ALA A 125 -6.43 11.69 -5.02
C ALA A 125 -6.07 12.26 -6.41
N ILE A 126 -5.96 13.58 -6.54
CA ILE A 126 -5.55 14.25 -7.78
C ILE A 126 -4.09 13.91 -8.12
N CYS A 127 -3.16 14.11 -7.18
CA CYS A 127 -1.74 13.84 -7.39
C CYS A 127 -1.47 12.35 -7.62
N HIS A 128 -2.10 11.49 -6.83
CA HIS A 128 -2.01 10.04 -6.98
C HIS A 128 -2.51 9.57 -8.36
N THR A 129 -3.66 10.08 -8.80
CA THR A 129 -4.22 9.73 -10.13
C THR A 129 -3.33 10.23 -11.26
N ARG A 130 -2.81 11.46 -11.16
CA ARG A 130 -1.92 12.02 -12.18
C ARG A 130 -0.62 11.22 -12.28
N LYS A 131 0.06 10.97 -11.15
CA LYS A 131 1.25 10.12 -11.10
C LYS A 131 0.98 8.78 -11.76
N GLY A 132 -0.03 8.05 -11.31
CA GLY A 132 -0.28 6.71 -11.81
C GLY A 132 -0.62 6.64 -13.30
N LYS A 133 -1.13 7.73 -13.91
CA LYS A 133 -1.27 7.84 -15.36
C LYS A 133 0.06 8.14 -16.06
N GLU A 134 0.86 9.05 -15.52
CA GLU A 134 2.14 9.47 -16.12
C GLU A 134 3.24 8.41 -15.97
N SER A 135 3.23 7.61 -14.89
CA SER A 135 4.13 6.48 -14.67
C SER A 135 3.57 5.14 -15.16
N ASP A 136 2.37 5.16 -15.77
CA ASP A 136 1.69 4.01 -16.32
C ASP A 136 1.36 2.92 -15.26
N ASP A 137 1.26 3.30 -13.97
CA ASP A 137 0.95 2.39 -12.85
C ASP A 137 -0.42 1.71 -13.00
N PHE A 138 -1.33 2.31 -13.78
CA PHE A 138 -2.66 1.80 -14.05
C PHE A 138 -2.76 0.89 -15.28
N ASN A 139 -1.64 0.63 -15.96
CA ASN A 139 -1.63 -0.25 -17.13
C ASN A 139 -1.86 -1.70 -16.74
N ALA A 140 -3.01 -2.24 -17.18
CA ALA A 140 -3.45 -3.61 -16.95
C ALA A 140 -2.67 -4.68 -17.75
N PHE A 141 -1.67 -4.27 -18.55
CA PHE A 141 -0.81 -5.16 -19.33
C PHE A 141 0.65 -5.18 -18.84
N LYS A 142 1.02 -4.41 -17.82
CA LYS A 142 2.36 -4.52 -17.19
C LYS A 142 2.54 -5.89 -16.54
N SER A 143 3.78 -6.36 -16.42
CA SER A 143 4.08 -7.64 -15.74
C SER A 143 3.58 -7.69 -14.29
N SER A 144 3.55 -6.55 -13.60
CA SER A 144 3.00 -6.37 -12.25
C SER A 144 1.47 -6.21 -12.20
N SER A 145 0.82 -6.12 -13.37
CA SER A 145 -0.59 -5.81 -13.46
C SER A 145 -1.47 -7.07 -13.47
N ARG A 146 -2.75 -6.87 -13.11
CA ARG A 146 -3.73 -7.95 -13.03
C ARG A 146 -4.07 -8.44 -14.44
N ILE A 147 -3.48 -9.55 -14.87
CA ILE A 147 -3.95 -10.23 -16.08
C ILE A 147 -5.36 -10.79 -15.78
N HIS A 148 -6.38 -10.13 -16.32
CA HIS A 148 -7.72 -10.68 -16.37
C HIS A 148 -7.68 -11.89 -17.31
N LYS A 149 -8.00 -13.09 -16.80
CA LYS A 149 -8.28 -14.22 -17.68
C LYS A 149 -9.54 -13.85 -18.48
N VAL A 150 -9.37 -13.62 -19.79
CA VAL A 150 -10.45 -13.56 -20.77
C VAL A 150 -10.95 -14.98 -21.01
#